data_AF-A0A239JNG9-F1
#
_entry.id   AF-A0A239JNG9-F1
#
_cell.length_a   1.000
_cell.length_b   1.000
_cell.length_c   1.000
_cell.angle_alpha   90.00
_cell.angle_beta   90.00
_cell.angle_gamma   90.00
#
_symmetry.space_group_name_H-M   'P 1'
#
loop_
_entity.id
_entity.type
_entity.pdbx_description
1 polymer ?
#
loop_
_entity_poly.entity_id
_entity_poly.type
_entity_poly.pdbx_seq_one_letter_code
_entity_poly.pdbx_strand_id
1 'polypeptide(L)'
;MKNQLLIASTAVLLAVGSAVSSQAQIVVRIGPPPPRVVETVPPPPPEHRDWAWHAGYHRWDGNRYVWVPGAYERPPHPHAVWVEGHWDHRGGGYVWREGHWR
;
A
#
# COMPACT_ATOMS: atom_id res chain seq x y z
N MET A 1 -28.69 -50.56 25.86
CA MET A 1 -28.23 -50.10 27.18
C MET A 1 -27.33 -48.90 26.93
N LYS A 2 -27.88 -47.68 26.86
CA LYS A 2 -27.93 -46.67 27.93
C LYS A 2 -26.56 -46.47 28.60
N ASN A 3 -25.88 -45.37 28.29
CA ASN A 3 -25.59 -44.30 29.26
C ASN A 3 -24.86 -43.11 28.61
N GLN A 4 -25.44 -41.93 28.81
CA GLN A 4 -24.89 -40.61 28.56
C GLN A 4 -23.77 -40.31 29.57
N LEU A 5 -22.82 -39.43 29.23
CA LEU A 5 -22.28 -38.42 30.15
C LEU A 5 -21.43 -37.39 29.37
N LEU A 6 -21.82 -36.14 29.55
CA LEU A 6 -21.16 -34.92 29.10
C LEU A 6 -19.81 -34.76 29.80
N ILE A 7 -18.76 -34.37 29.07
CA ILE A 7 -17.68 -33.55 29.63
C ILE A 7 -17.43 -32.41 28.65
N ALA A 8 -17.96 -31.25 29.01
CA ALA A 8 -17.58 -29.96 28.46
C ALA A 8 -16.13 -29.67 28.87
N SER A 9 -15.28 -29.34 27.90
CA SER A 9 -13.98 -28.75 28.17
C SER A 9 -13.73 -27.69 27.12
N THR A 10 -13.91 -26.45 27.54
CA THR A 10 -13.80 -25.22 26.78
C THR A 10 -12.41 -25.11 26.16
N ALA A 11 -12.31 -25.32 24.86
CA ALA A 11 -11.13 -24.94 24.09
C ALA A 11 -11.19 -23.41 23.88
N VAL A 12 -10.55 -22.64 24.77
CA VAL A 12 -10.27 -21.24 24.50
C VAL A 12 -9.17 -21.21 23.44
N LEU A 13 -9.56 -21.03 22.17
CA LEU A 13 -8.62 -20.73 21.10
C LEU A 13 -7.98 -19.36 21.38
N LEU A 14 -6.70 -19.36 21.72
CA LEU A 14 -5.86 -18.17 21.59
C LEU A 14 -5.72 -17.84 20.10
N ALA A 15 -6.57 -16.94 19.61
CA ALA A 15 -6.41 -16.33 18.31
C ALA A 15 -5.16 -15.43 18.34
N VAL A 16 -4.03 -15.98 17.90
CA VAL A 16 -2.85 -15.17 17.56
C VAL A 16 -3.23 -14.41 16.29
N GLY A 17 -3.70 -13.18 16.47
CA GLY A 17 -3.94 -12.23 15.39
C GLY A 17 -2.60 -11.80 14.79
N SER A 18 -2.06 -12.61 13.89
CA SER A 18 -0.94 -12.20 13.05
C SER A 18 -1.43 -11.05 12.17
N ALA A 19 -1.00 -9.82 12.46
CA ALA A 19 -1.12 -8.72 11.53
C ALA A 19 -0.26 -9.06 10.31
N VAL A 20 -0.86 -9.71 9.31
CA VAL A 20 -0.23 -9.93 8.01
C VAL A 20 -0.14 -8.55 7.36
N SER A 21 1.01 -7.90 7.51
CA SER A 21 1.36 -6.76 6.67
C SER A 21 1.49 -7.30 5.25
N SER A 22 0.45 -7.10 4.44
CA SER A 22 0.39 -7.51 3.04
C SER A 22 1.39 -6.69 2.24
N GLN A 23 2.63 -7.16 2.15
CA GLN A 23 3.60 -6.62 1.21
C GLN A 23 3.28 -7.22 -0.16
N ALA A 24 2.39 -6.56 -0.92
CA ALA A 24 2.11 -6.93 -2.30
C ALA A 24 3.39 -6.75 -3.14
N GLN A 25 4.13 -7.83 -3.39
CA GLN A 25 5.36 -7.77 -4.16
C GLN A 25 5.04 -8.02 -5.64
N ILE A 26 4.79 -6.94 -6.39
CA ILE A 26 4.57 -6.98 -7.84
C ILE A 26 5.95 -7.11 -8.53
N VAL A 27 6.30 -8.31 -9.02
CA VAL A 27 7.54 -8.53 -9.77
C VAL A 27 7.30 -8.23 -11.25
N VAL A 28 7.83 -7.11 -11.75
CA VAL A 28 7.66 -6.68 -13.15
C VAL A 28 8.94 -6.95 -13.95
N ARG A 29 8.90 -7.92 -14.87
CA ARG A 29 10.05 -8.28 -15.75
C ARG A 29 9.98 -7.51 -17.09
N ILE A 30 10.03 -6.19 -16.99
CA ILE A 30 9.76 -5.25 -18.10
C ILE A 30 10.75 -4.09 -17.99
N GLY A 31 11.07 -3.44 -19.11
CA GLY A 31 12.01 -2.31 -19.16
C GLY A 31 11.67 -1.20 -18.15
N PRO A 32 12.63 -0.32 -17.81
CA PRO A 32 12.44 0.70 -16.79
C PRO A 32 11.18 1.53 -17.06
N PRO A 33 10.49 2.00 -16.01
CA PRO A 33 9.34 2.87 -16.17
C PRO A 33 9.77 4.16 -16.88
N PRO A 34 8.89 4.75 -17.70
CA PRO A 34 9.14 6.06 -18.28
C PRO A 34 9.43 7.11 -17.19
N PRO A 35 10.11 8.22 -17.53
CA PRO A 35 10.22 9.36 -16.63
C PRO A 35 8.84 9.80 -16.12
N ARG A 36 8.78 10.27 -14.86
CA ARG A 36 7.53 10.80 -14.30
C ARG A 36 7.08 12.01 -15.10
N VAL A 37 5.77 12.15 -15.26
CA VAL A 37 5.19 13.40 -15.73
C VAL A 37 5.44 14.46 -14.67
N VAL A 38 5.90 15.64 -15.09
CA VAL A 38 6.03 16.78 -14.18
C VAL A 38 4.63 17.30 -13.88
N GLU A 39 4.18 17.12 -12.65
CA GLU A 39 2.89 17.64 -12.19
C GLU A 39 3.06 19.04 -11.59
N THR A 40 2.15 19.94 -11.96
CA THR A 40 1.91 21.13 -11.15
C THR A 40 1.08 20.71 -9.95
N VAL A 41 1.62 20.87 -8.74
CA VAL A 41 0.89 20.58 -7.50
C VAL A 41 -0.28 21.57 -7.39
N PRO A 42 -1.54 21.11 -7.43
CA PRO A 42 -2.68 21.99 -7.24
C PRO A 42 -2.67 22.55 -5.80
N PRO A 43 -3.38 23.65 -5.49
CA PRO A 43 -3.56 24.06 -4.11
C PRO A 43 -4.33 23.00 -3.31
N PRO A 44 -4.07 22.86 -1.99
CA PRO A 44 -4.80 21.93 -1.15
C PRO A 44 -6.30 22.29 -1.12
N PRO A 45 -7.21 21.31 -1.03
CA PRO A 45 -8.63 21.59 -0.93
C PRO A 45 -8.92 22.51 0.27
N PRO A 46 -9.81 23.52 0.13
CA PRO A 46 -10.06 24.50 1.20
C PRO A 46 -10.51 23.87 2.53
N GLU A 47 -11.23 22.75 2.44
CA GLU A 47 -11.76 21.96 3.55
C GLU A 47 -10.75 20.97 4.16
N HIS A 48 -9.60 20.77 3.50
CA HIS A 48 -8.61 19.74 3.82
C HIS A 48 -7.18 20.29 3.74
N ARG A 49 -6.93 21.42 4.42
CA ARG A 49 -5.61 22.08 4.45
C ARG A 49 -4.53 21.28 5.16
N ASP A 50 -4.92 20.29 5.94
CA ASP A 50 -4.05 19.36 6.66
C ASP A 50 -3.66 18.14 5.82
N TRP A 51 -4.21 17.99 4.60
CA TRP A 51 -3.86 16.89 3.72
C TRP A 51 -2.50 17.13 3.06
N ALA A 52 -1.73 16.06 2.89
CA ALA A 52 -0.45 16.14 2.18
C ALA A 52 -0.64 15.73 0.72
N TRP A 53 0.06 16.43 -0.17
CA TRP A 53 0.18 16.03 -1.57
C TRP A 53 1.15 14.85 -1.68
N HIS A 54 0.78 13.84 -2.45
CA HIS A 54 1.69 12.82 -2.94
C HIS A 54 1.74 12.84 -4.46
N ALA A 55 2.94 12.69 -5.03
CA ALA A 55 3.13 12.79 -6.47
C ALA A 55 2.61 11.57 -7.23
N GLY A 56 2.17 11.80 -8.46
CA GLY A 56 1.78 10.76 -9.39
C GLY A 56 2.94 9.86 -9.79
N TYR A 57 2.60 8.67 -10.28
CA TYR A 57 3.57 7.63 -10.62
C TYR A 57 3.10 6.79 -11.81
N HIS A 58 4.05 6.17 -12.51
CA HIS A 58 3.74 5.14 -13.48
C HIS A 58 3.49 3.82 -12.75
N ARG A 59 2.28 3.26 -12.90
CA ARG A 59 1.91 1.93 -12.43
C ARG A 59 1.98 0.94 -13.59
N TRP A 60 2.45 -0.27 -13.36
CA TRP A 60 2.30 -1.36 -14.33
C TRP A 60 0.90 -1.98 -14.24
N ASP A 61 0.14 -2.02 -15.33
CA ASP A 61 -1.23 -2.59 -15.34
C ASP A 61 -1.32 -4.07 -15.76
N GLY A 62 -0.19 -4.71 -16.05
CA GLY A 62 -0.13 -6.06 -16.63
C GLY A 62 0.28 -6.08 -18.10
N ASN A 63 0.10 -4.97 -18.82
CA ASN A 63 0.42 -4.85 -20.25
C ASN A 63 1.24 -3.59 -20.60
N ARG A 64 1.05 -2.48 -19.87
CA ARG A 64 1.80 -1.23 -20.08
C ARG A 64 1.94 -0.43 -18.78
N TYR A 65 2.84 0.55 -18.81
CA TYR A 65 2.86 1.60 -17.80
C TYR A 65 1.70 2.56 -18.03
N VAL A 66 0.94 2.83 -16.96
CA VAL A 66 -0.14 3.80 -16.93
C VAL A 66 0.19 4.88 -15.90
N TRP A 67 -0.04 6.14 -16.26
CA TRP A 67 0.12 7.26 -15.34
C TRP A 67 -1.02 7.24 -14.31
N VAL A 68 -0.66 7.26 -13.04
CA VAL A 68 -1.56 7.49 -11.91
C VAL A 68 -1.29 8.92 -11.43
N PRO A 69 -2.25 9.86 -11.54
CA PRO A 69 -2.08 11.22 -11.06
C PRO A 69 -1.83 11.27 -9.55
N GLY A 70 -1.10 12.29 -9.11
CA GLY A 70 -0.97 12.58 -7.69
C GLY A 70 -2.28 13.03 -7.06
N ALA A 71 -2.37 12.94 -5.74
CA ALA A 71 -3.54 13.39 -5.01
C ALA A 71 -3.17 13.95 -3.63
N TYR A 72 -4.12 14.65 -3.04
CA TYR A 72 -4.08 14.99 -1.62
C TYR A 72 -4.63 13.82 -0.81
N GLU A 73 -3.94 13.44 0.26
CA GLU A 73 -4.38 12.41 1.20
C GLU A 73 -4.31 12.88 2.65
N ARG A 74 -5.27 12.41 3.45
CA ARG A 74 -5.32 12.68 4.88
C ARG A 74 -4.22 11.93 5.63
N PRO A 75 -3.34 12.60 6.39
CA PRO A 75 -2.36 11.94 7.23
C PRO A 75 -3.04 11.07 8.30
N PRO A 76 -2.51 9.87 8.60
CA PRO A 76 -3.10 8.97 9.60
C PRO A 76 -2.96 9.49 11.04
N HIS A 77 -1.95 10.33 11.32
CA HIS A 77 -1.72 10.96 12.61
C HIS A 77 -0.95 12.28 12.44
N PRO A 78 -0.91 13.14 13.48
CA PRO A 78 -0.06 14.32 13.45
C PRO A 78 1.40 13.97 13.13
N HIS A 79 2.06 14.84 12.35
CA HIS A 79 3.46 14.70 11.93
C HIS A 79 3.79 13.48 11.05
N ALA A 80 2.79 12.76 10.53
CA ALA A 80 3.05 11.72 9.53
C ALA A 80 3.68 12.34 8.28
N VAL A 81 4.68 11.68 7.72
CA VAL A 81 5.35 12.12 6.49
C VAL A 81 5.05 11.12 5.39
N TRP A 82 4.62 11.62 4.23
CA TRP A 82 4.49 10.79 3.04
C TRP A 82 5.88 10.43 2.50
N VAL A 83 6.16 9.13 2.42
CA VAL A 83 7.33 8.59 1.74
C VAL A 83 6.90 8.21 0.34
N GLU A 84 7.47 8.89 -0.66
CA GLU A 84 7.15 8.64 -2.06
C GLU A 84 7.48 7.21 -2.48
N GLY A 85 6.55 6.60 -3.22
CA GLY A 85 6.77 5.32 -3.86
C GLY A 85 7.88 5.42 -4.90
N HIS A 86 8.59 4.33 -5.15
CA HIS A 86 9.71 4.32 -6.09
C HIS A 86 9.86 2.95 -6.75
N TRP A 87 10.52 2.95 -7.91
CA TRP A 87 10.86 1.73 -8.61
C TRP A 87 12.21 1.21 -8.12
N ASP A 88 12.20 0.01 -7.54
CA ASP A 88 13.37 -0.72 -7.10
C ASP A 88 13.83 -1.70 -8.20
N HIS A 89 15.12 -1.74 -8.50
CA HIS A 89 15.68 -2.78 -9.38
C HIS A 89 15.99 -4.05 -8.57
N ARG A 90 15.31 -5.16 -8.86
CA ARG A 90 15.46 -6.45 -8.14
C ARG A 90 15.35 -7.62 -9.10
N GLY A 91 16.28 -8.57 -9.00
CA GLY A 91 16.18 -9.87 -9.68
C GLY A 91 16.10 -9.79 -11.23
N GLY A 92 16.70 -8.76 -11.84
CA GLY A 92 16.65 -8.54 -13.29
C GLY A 92 15.35 -7.90 -13.79
N GLY A 93 14.56 -7.31 -12.89
CA GLY A 93 13.37 -6.53 -13.23
C GLY A 93 13.21 -5.32 -12.31
N TYR A 94 12.11 -4.61 -12.49
CA TYR A 94 11.73 -3.48 -11.66
C TYR A 94 10.53 -3.86 -10.79
N VAL A 95 10.52 -3.40 -9.55
CA VAL A 95 9.43 -3.62 -8.59
C VAL A 95 8.98 -2.27 -8.09
N TRP A 96 7.68 -2.00 -8.18
CA TRP A 96 7.13 -0.79 -7.58
C TRP A 96 7.07 -0.98 -6.08
N ARG A 97 7.74 -0.10 -5.34
CA ARG A 97 7.54 0.12 -3.91
C ARG A 97 6.49 1.20 -3.76
N GLU A 98 5.34 0.83 -3.21
CA GLU A 98 4.28 1.80 -2.94
C GLU A 98 4.75 2.85 -1.92
N GLY A 99 4.31 4.08 -2.15
CA GLY A 99 4.47 5.15 -1.18
C GLY A 99 3.64 4.85 0.06
N HIS A 100 4.08 5.36 1.20
CA HIS A 100 3.41 5.09 2.47
C HIS A 100 3.67 6.21 3.46
N TRP A 101 2.80 6.28 4.45
CA TRP A 101 2.98 7.15 5.60
C TRP A 101 4.01 6.57 6.58
N ARG A 102 4.86 7.45 7.13
CA ARG A 102 5.84 7.15 8.17
C ARG A 102 5.67 8.07 9.37
#